data_AF-A0A381UBF1-F1
#
_entry.id   AF-A0A381UBF1-F1
#
_cell.length_a   1.000
_cell.length_b   1.000
_cell.length_c   1.000
_cell.angle_alpha   90.00
_cell.angle_beta   90.00
_cell.angle_gamma   90.00
#
_symmetry.space_group_name_H-M   'P 1'
#
loop_
_entity.id
_entity.type
_entity.pdbx_description
1 polymer ?
#
loop_
_entity_poly.entity_id
_entity_poly.type
_entity_poly.pdbx_seq_one_letter_code
_entity_poly.pdbx_strand_id
1 'polypeptide(L)'
;MADVILHLVDQPTFARVLGMPIEEIVRGMEAQSLRSLRPEADPRFHRDFEVDLEGDLLEYLDDIGSMGGTTTPSSLQPRSQSVCEIGLLLARWCSMAQWRCWDARLFLYVEPLLGREVTGTEEFLRPTLWDEFSEALTRTDKASYSESVVLDWMSRRERLGETMEPSQDPRILPTMESHRTLSESLYVLLEQSRREGALLLVGREHLEPEAWHLGATTIAEAMGAAP
;
A
#
# COMPACT_ATOMS: atom_id res chain seq x y z
N MET A 1 -1.37 7.25 16.53
CA MET A 1 -0.52 7.23 15.32
C MET A 1 -1.08 6.15 14.44
N ALA A 2 -1.25 6.44 13.16
CA ALA A 2 -1.85 5.52 12.20
C ALA A 2 -0.75 4.94 11.30
N ASP A 3 -0.93 3.71 10.84
CA ASP A 3 -0.04 3.14 9.84
C ASP A 3 -0.34 3.71 8.45
N VAL A 4 0.68 4.19 7.75
CA VAL A 4 0.62 4.35 6.30
C VAL A 4 0.82 2.98 5.67
N ILE A 5 -0.01 2.67 4.68
CA ILE A 5 -0.10 1.35 4.07
C ILE A 5 0.16 1.51 2.57
N LEU A 6 1.07 0.67 2.07
CA LEU A 6 1.43 0.56 0.67
C LEU A 6 1.09 -0.85 0.19
N HIS A 7 0.28 -0.98 -0.86
CA HIS A 7 0.12 -2.25 -1.56
C HIS A 7 0.70 -2.19 -2.96
N LEU A 8 1.24 -3.32 -3.40
CA LEU A 8 1.69 -3.52 -4.77
C LEU A 8 0.61 -4.26 -5.56
N VAL A 9 -0.22 -3.53 -6.28
CA VAL A 9 -1.36 -4.06 -7.03
C VAL A 9 -0.94 -4.53 -8.41
N ASP A 10 -1.30 -5.74 -8.79
CA ASP A 10 -1.15 -6.26 -10.15
C ASP A 10 -2.22 -5.62 -11.06
N GLN A 11 -1.78 -4.67 -11.89
CA GLN A 11 -2.65 -3.91 -12.77
C GLN A 11 -3.41 -4.79 -13.78
N PRO A 12 -2.79 -5.78 -14.46
CA PRO A 12 -3.52 -6.64 -15.39
C PRO A 12 -4.66 -7.40 -14.73
N THR A 13 -4.43 -7.96 -13.53
CA THR A 13 -5.45 -8.67 -12.78
C THR A 13 -6.53 -7.73 -12.27
N PHE A 14 -6.15 -6.57 -11.76
CA PHE A 14 -7.11 -5.55 -11.31
C PHE A 14 -8.03 -5.10 -12.45
N ALA A 15 -7.48 -4.76 -13.61
CA ALA A 15 -8.26 -4.39 -14.79
C ALA A 15 -9.18 -5.54 -15.25
N ARG A 16 -8.69 -6.78 -15.23
CA ARG A 16 -9.50 -7.95 -15.57
C ARG A 16 -10.68 -8.12 -14.63
N VAL A 17 -10.47 -8.02 -13.30
CA VAL A 17 -11.54 -8.17 -12.31
C VAL A 17 -12.55 -7.03 -12.40
N LEU A 18 -12.11 -5.80 -12.64
CA LEU A 18 -13.02 -4.66 -12.85
C LEU A 18 -13.93 -4.82 -14.07
N GLY A 19 -13.52 -5.58 -15.08
CA GLY A 19 -14.32 -5.90 -16.27
C GLY A 19 -15.19 -7.15 -16.13
N MET A 20 -15.11 -7.89 -15.03
CA MET A 20 -15.96 -9.07 -14.80
C MET A 20 -17.37 -8.65 -14.36
N PRO A 21 -18.43 -9.35 -14.79
CA PRO A 21 -19.76 -9.17 -14.22
C PRO A 21 -19.74 -9.39 -12.71
N ILE A 22 -20.42 -8.53 -11.95
CA ILE A 22 -20.49 -8.63 -10.48
C ILE A 22 -21.03 -10.00 -10.04
N GLU A 23 -22.03 -10.54 -10.74
CA GLU A 23 -22.57 -11.89 -10.43
C GLU A 23 -21.51 -13.00 -10.58
N GLU A 24 -20.58 -12.85 -11.54
CA GLU A 24 -19.48 -13.79 -11.71
C GLU A 24 -18.44 -13.63 -10.59
N ILE A 25 -18.21 -12.40 -10.13
CA ILE A 25 -17.35 -12.12 -8.97
C ILE A 25 -17.94 -12.79 -7.72
N VAL A 26 -19.21 -12.52 -7.41
CA VAL A 26 -19.92 -13.08 -6.25
C VAL A 26 -19.85 -14.61 -6.24
N ARG A 27 -20.35 -15.24 -7.32
CA ARG A 27 -20.35 -16.70 -7.45
C ARG A 27 -18.93 -17.28 -7.36
N GLY A 28 -17.97 -16.56 -7.94
CA GLY A 28 -16.57 -16.96 -7.94
C GLY A 28 -15.93 -16.96 -6.56
N MET A 29 -16.27 -15.98 -5.71
CA MET A 29 -15.82 -15.87 -4.32
C MET A 29 -16.51 -16.88 -3.42
N GLU A 30 -17.83 -17.05 -3.53
CA GLU A 30 -18.58 -18.07 -2.78
C GLU A 30 -18.05 -19.49 -3.04
N ALA A 31 -17.70 -19.78 -4.30
CA ALA A 31 -17.11 -21.05 -4.71
C ALA A 31 -15.58 -21.12 -4.52
N GLN A 32 -14.94 -20.06 -4.03
CA GLN A 32 -13.47 -19.90 -3.88
C GLN A 32 -12.67 -20.10 -5.18
N SER A 33 -13.34 -20.09 -6.33
CA SER A 33 -12.74 -20.31 -7.65
C SER A 33 -11.91 -19.13 -8.13
N LEU A 34 -12.22 -17.91 -7.65
CA LEU A 34 -11.48 -16.68 -7.97
C LEU A 34 -10.10 -16.60 -7.34
N ARG A 35 -9.78 -17.44 -6.35
CA ARG A 35 -8.44 -17.49 -5.77
C ARG A 35 -7.37 -17.83 -6.80
N SER A 36 -7.74 -18.57 -7.86
CA SER A 36 -6.87 -18.88 -9.00
C SER A 36 -6.52 -17.65 -9.86
N LEU A 37 -7.33 -16.58 -9.77
CA LEU A 37 -7.10 -15.31 -10.45
C LEU A 37 -6.20 -14.37 -9.63
N ARG A 38 -6.04 -14.64 -8.32
CA ARG A 38 -5.24 -13.78 -7.44
C ARG A 38 -3.77 -13.84 -7.85
N PRO A 39 -3.05 -12.70 -7.89
CA PRO A 39 -1.63 -12.69 -8.21
C PRO A 39 -0.81 -13.51 -7.22
N GLU A 40 0.37 -13.98 -7.63
CA GLU A 40 1.29 -14.67 -6.73
C GLU A 40 1.80 -13.70 -5.65
N ALA A 41 1.77 -14.13 -4.38
CA ALA A 41 2.25 -13.31 -3.28
C ALA A 41 3.78 -13.26 -3.28
N ASP A 42 4.36 -12.09 -3.02
CA ASP A 42 5.78 -12.01 -2.71
C ASP A 42 6.03 -12.52 -1.28
N PRO A 43 6.77 -13.63 -1.09
CA PRO A 43 6.98 -14.24 0.23
C PRO A 43 7.75 -13.34 1.22
N ARG A 44 8.35 -12.24 0.75
CA ARG A 44 9.03 -11.26 1.60
C ARG A 44 8.08 -10.31 2.32
N PHE A 45 6.81 -10.26 1.90
CA PHE A 45 5.83 -9.29 2.40
C PHE A 45 4.61 -9.98 2.97
N HIS A 46 3.90 -9.24 3.82
CA HIS A 46 2.56 -9.62 4.21
C HIS A 46 1.58 -9.38 3.06
N ARG A 47 0.44 -10.07 3.07
CA ARG A 47 -0.71 -9.80 2.21
C ARG A 47 -1.99 -10.22 2.96
N ASP A 48 -3.07 -9.46 2.77
CA ASP A 48 -4.38 -9.76 3.34
C ASP A 48 -4.87 -11.16 2.94
N PHE A 49 -5.54 -11.85 3.87
CA PHE A 49 -6.06 -13.19 3.65
C PHE A 49 -7.23 -13.18 2.66
N GLU A 50 -7.31 -14.23 1.85
CA GLU A 50 -8.38 -14.37 0.85
C GLU A 50 -9.76 -14.37 1.50
N VAL A 51 -9.92 -15.09 2.61
CA VAL A 51 -11.22 -15.27 3.29
C VAL A 51 -11.77 -13.94 3.82
N ASP A 52 -10.91 -13.08 4.36
CA ASP A 52 -11.33 -11.80 4.92
C ASP A 52 -11.78 -10.86 3.79
N LEU A 53 -10.99 -10.75 2.72
CA LEU A 53 -11.34 -9.92 1.56
C LEU A 53 -12.58 -10.44 0.81
N GLU A 54 -12.74 -11.76 0.70
CA GLU A 54 -13.95 -12.38 0.11
C GLU A 54 -15.19 -12.01 0.93
N GLY A 55 -15.11 -12.14 2.26
CA GLY A 55 -16.23 -11.82 3.16
C GLY A 55 -16.65 -10.36 3.07
N ASP A 56 -15.68 -9.45 3.22
CA ASP A 56 -15.94 -8.01 3.16
C ASP A 56 -16.51 -7.61 1.79
N LEU A 57 -15.95 -8.13 0.70
CA LEU A 57 -16.43 -7.78 -0.63
C LEU A 57 -17.86 -8.28 -0.87
N LEU A 58 -18.18 -9.51 -0.44
CA LEU A 58 -19.53 -10.06 -0.58
C LEU A 58 -20.55 -9.22 0.21
N GLU A 59 -20.21 -8.76 1.41
CA GLU A 59 -21.06 -7.87 2.21
C GLU A 59 -21.39 -6.57 1.45
N TYR A 60 -20.37 -5.89 0.91
CA TYR A 60 -20.59 -4.65 0.15
C TYR A 60 -21.33 -4.88 -1.18
N LEU A 61 -21.13 -6.01 -1.84
CA LEU A 61 -21.82 -6.33 -3.09
C LEU A 61 -23.31 -6.67 -2.85
N ASP A 62 -23.64 -7.33 -1.73
CA ASP A 62 -25.02 -7.59 -1.33
C ASP A 62 -25.78 -6.30 -1.05
N ASP A 63 -25.12 -5.30 -0.44
CA ASP A 63 -25.71 -3.98 -0.13
C ASP A 63 -26.09 -3.16 -1.38
N ILE A 64 -25.38 -3.35 -2.49
CA ILE A 64 -25.70 -2.69 -3.77
C ILE A 64 -26.94 -3.33 -4.44
N GLY A 65 -27.31 -4.53 -4.00
CA GLY A 65 -28.50 -5.25 -4.45
C GLY A 65 -28.35 -5.89 -5.83
N SER A 66 -29.44 -6.50 -6.31
CA SER A 66 -29.45 -7.22 -7.59
C SER A 66 -29.24 -6.24 -8.75
N MET A 67 -28.07 -6.37 -9.36
CA MET A 67 -27.65 -5.65 -10.56
C MET A 67 -27.92 -6.53 -11.78
N GLY A 68 -28.17 -5.93 -12.95
CA GLY A 68 -28.30 -6.73 -14.17
C GLY A 68 -27.03 -7.55 -14.43
N GLY A 69 -27.15 -8.79 -14.94
CA GLY A 69 -26.02 -9.73 -15.09
C GLY A 69 -24.88 -9.32 -16.03
N THR A 70 -24.89 -8.10 -16.56
CA THR A 70 -23.79 -7.51 -17.35
C THR A 70 -23.08 -6.37 -16.62
N THR A 71 -23.54 -5.99 -15.42
CA THR A 71 -22.97 -4.88 -14.67
C THR A 71 -21.62 -5.29 -14.08
N THR A 72 -20.60 -4.47 -14.34
CA THR A 72 -19.23 -4.67 -13.88
C THR A 72 -18.87 -3.65 -12.80
N PRO A 73 -17.87 -3.90 -11.95
CA PRO A 73 -17.36 -2.90 -11.02
C PRO A 73 -16.97 -1.58 -11.71
N SER A 74 -16.39 -1.64 -12.92
CA SER A 74 -16.00 -0.42 -13.67
C SER A 74 -17.18 0.44 -14.13
N SER A 75 -18.36 -0.16 -14.30
CA SER A 75 -19.59 0.55 -14.68
C SER A 75 -20.29 1.23 -13.50
N LEU A 76 -19.86 0.95 -12.27
CA LEU A 76 -20.36 1.60 -11.07
C LEU A 76 -19.92 3.06 -11.08
N GLN A 77 -20.85 3.98 -10.87
CA GLN A 77 -20.47 5.37 -10.66
C GLN A 77 -19.87 5.52 -9.27
N PRO A 78 -18.64 6.00 -9.12
CA PRO A 78 -17.98 6.18 -7.82
C PRO A 78 -18.55 7.43 -7.12
N ARG A 79 -19.82 7.36 -6.74
CA ARG A 79 -20.56 8.44 -6.08
C ARG A 79 -20.91 8.11 -4.63
N SER A 80 -20.70 6.86 -4.21
CA SER A 80 -20.91 6.41 -2.85
C SER A 80 -19.63 5.79 -2.29
N GLN A 81 -19.48 5.92 -0.97
CA GLN A 81 -18.41 5.32 -0.19
C GLN A 81 -18.33 3.79 -0.42
N SER A 82 -19.48 3.11 -0.50
CA SER A 82 -19.56 1.66 -0.76
C SER A 82 -18.91 1.24 -2.09
N VAL A 83 -19.07 2.04 -3.14
CA VAL A 83 -18.43 1.74 -4.44
C VAL A 83 -16.91 1.90 -4.32
N CYS A 84 -16.44 2.93 -3.61
CA CYS A 84 -15.01 3.13 -3.39
C CYS A 84 -14.41 2.02 -2.51
N GLU A 85 -15.17 1.51 -1.53
CA GLU A 85 -14.76 0.37 -0.71
C GLU A 85 -14.63 -0.90 -1.56
N ILE A 86 -15.58 -1.18 -2.46
CA ILE A 86 -15.45 -2.28 -3.43
C ILE A 86 -14.18 -2.13 -4.26
N GLY A 87 -13.91 -0.94 -4.78
CA GLY A 87 -12.68 -0.66 -5.52
C GLY A 87 -11.43 -0.96 -4.70
N LEU A 88 -11.41 -0.52 -3.44
CA LEU A 88 -10.30 -0.71 -2.52
C LEU A 88 -10.09 -2.18 -2.18
N LEU A 89 -11.16 -2.92 -1.87
CA LEU A 89 -11.12 -4.36 -1.60
C LEU A 89 -10.65 -5.14 -2.83
N LEU A 90 -11.11 -4.78 -4.03
CA LEU A 90 -10.64 -5.37 -5.28
C LEU A 90 -9.16 -5.07 -5.55
N ALA A 91 -8.68 -3.86 -5.23
CA ALA A 91 -7.27 -3.50 -5.35
C ALA A 91 -6.41 -4.31 -4.37
N ARG A 92 -6.85 -4.49 -3.12
CA ARG A 92 -6.20 -5.34 -2.12
C ARG A 92 -6.22 -6.82 -2.50
N TRP A 93 -7.34 -7.30 -3.08
CA TRP A 93 -7.45 -8.63 -3.64
C TRP A 93 -6.37 -8.87 -4.70
N CYS A 94 -6.20 -7.91 -5.61
CA CYS A 94 -5.20 -7.94 -6.67
C CYS A 94 -3.79 -7.54 -6.21
N SER A 95 -3.53 -7.44 -4.91
CA SER A 95 -2.19 -7.12 -4.41
C SER A 95 -1.27 -8.34 -4.37
N MET A 96 0.01 -8.12 -4.67
CA MET A 96 1.11 -9.08 -4.51
C MET A 96 1.83 -8.91 -3.18
N ALA A 97 1.79 -7.72 -2.59
CA ALA A 97 2.53 -7.37 -1.37
C ALA A 97 1.89 -6.20 -0.62
N GLN A 98 2.00 -6.20 0.70
CA GLN A 98 1.69 -5.10 1.59
C GLN A 98 2.91 -4.72 2.42
N TRP A 99 3.18 -3.43 2.51
CA TRP A 99 4.10 -2.84 3.46
C TRP A 99 3.38 -1.77 4.28
N ARG A 100 3.66 -1.68 5.58
CA ARG A 100 3.08 -0.67 6.46
C ARG A 100 4.06 -0.22 7.53
N CYS A 101 3.94 1.04 7.93
CA CYS A 101 4.63 1.54 9.11
C CYS A 101 3.94 2.79 9.67
N TRP A 102 4.22 3.10 10.94
CA TRP A 102 3.70 4.30 11.58
C TRP A 102 4.10 5.54 10.79
N ASP A 103 3.14 6.41 10.51
CA ASP A 103 3.34 7.67 9.79
C ASP A 103 4.51 8.51 10.35
N ALA A 104 4.67 8.57 11.67
CA ALA A 104 5.78 9.27 12.32
C ALA A 104 7.17 8.68 12.02
N ARG A 105 7.29 7.39 11.65
CA ARG A 105 8.56 6.77 11.26
C ARG A 105 8.95 7.10 9.83
N LEU A 106 7.98 7.45 8.97
CA LEU A 106 8.27 7.74 7.56
C LEU A 106 9.18 8.96 7.37
N PHE A 107 9.15 9.93 8.29
CA PHE A 107 10.13 11.02 8.29
C PHE A 107 11.58 10.49 8.27
N LEU A 108 11.87 9.47 9.08
CA LEU A 108 13.19 8.83 9.10
C LEU A 108 13.51 8.05 7.83
N TYR A 109 12.49 7.53 7.15
CA TYR A 109 12.67 6.63 6.00
C TYR A 109 12.75 7.37 4.68
N VAL A 110 12.13 8.55 4.60
CA VAL A 110 11.94 9.30 3.36
C VAL A 110 12.86 10.52 3.28
N GLU A 111 12.93 11.33 4.35
CA GLU A 111 13.69 12.59 4.35
C GLU A 111 15.19 12.43 4.02
N PRO A 112 15.91 11.39 4.49
CA PRO A 112 17.34 11.25 4.22
C PRO A 112 17.68 11.20 2.73
N LEU A 113 16.77 10.70 1.88
CA LEU A 113 16.98 10.62 0.44
C LEU A 113 16.32 11.73 -0.36
N LEU A 114 15.22 12.32 0.13
CA LEU A 114 14.57 13.44 -0.56
C LEU A 114 15.43 14.72 -0.52
N GLY A 115 16.27 14.89 0.51
CA GLY A 115 17.09 16.10 0.65
C GLY A 115 16.27 17.36 0.98
N ARG A 116 15.00 17.18 1.36
CA ARG A 116 14.09 18.21 1.85
C ARG A 116 13.27 17.66 3.01
N GLU A 117 12.75 18.55 3.83
CA GLU A 117 11.82 18.19 4.90
C GLU A 117 10.44 17.86 4.32
N VAL A 118 9.77 16.90 4.96
CA VAL A 118 8.37 16.58 4.70
C VAL A 118 7.51 17.44 5.62
N THR A 119 6.52 18.15 5.07
CA THR A 119 5.80 19.21 5.81
C THR A 119 4.80 18.65 6.84
N GLY A 120 4.39 17.39 6.66
CA GLY A 120 3.49 16.69 7.58
C GLY A 120 3.11 15.30 7.09
N THR A 121 2.41 14.53 7.92
CA THR A 121 2.06 13.13 7.63
C THR A 121 1.11 12.97 6.43
N GLU A 122 0.31 13.98 6.12
CA GLU A 122 -0.57 14.00 4.94
C GLU A 122 0.20 13.97 3.61
N GLU A 123 1.48 14.38 3.61
CA GLU A 123 2.30 14.31 2.40
C GLU A 123 2.61 12.85 2.01
N PHE A 124 2.65 11.93 2.98
CA PHE A 124 2.84 10.49 2.74
C PHE A 124 1.64 9.83 2.06
N LEU A 125 0.51 10.54 1.93
CA LEU A 125 -0.67 10.05 1.19
C LEU A 125 -0.67 10.51 -0.27
N ARG A 126 0.29 11.34 -0.67
CA ARG A 126 0.36 11.89 -2.03
C ARG A 126 1.21 10.98 -2.93
N PRO A 127 0.69 10.49 -4.07
CA PRO A 127 1.46 9.68 -5.01
C PRO A 127 2.78 10.33 -5.44
N THR A 128 2.76 11.65 -5.66
CA THR A 128 3.94 12.42 -6.08
C THR A 128 5.13 12.32 -5.13
N LEU A 129 4.89 12.17 -3.82
CA LEU A 129 5.99 11.99 -2.85
C LEU A 129 6.64 10.61 -3.03
N TRP A 130 5.85 9.58 -3.31
CA TRP A 130 6.36 8.24 -3.56
C TRP A 130 7.07 8.12 -4.91
N ASP A 131 6.63 8.87 -5.92
CA ASP A 131 7.33 8.98 -7.20
C ASP A 131 8.71 9.63 -7.02
N GLU A 132 8.77 10.79 -6.36
CA GLU A 132 10.02 11.51 -6.03
C GLU A 132 10.98 10.62 -5.23
N PHE A 133 10.46 9.94 -4.21
CA PHE A 133 11.23 9.05 -3.35
C PHE A 133 11.71 7.79 -4.09
N SER A 134 10.86 7.17 -4.92
CA SER A 134 11.24 6.01 -5.75
C SER A 134 12.32 6.39 -6.76
N GLU A 135 12.24 7.58 -7.36
CA GLU A 135 13.30 8.11 -8.22
C GLU A 135 14.61 8.31 -7.43
N ALA A 136 14.54 8.88 -6.22
CA ALA A 136 15.71 9.05 -5.38
C ALA A 136 16.40 7.73 -5.02
N LEU A 137 15.62 6.68 -4.75
CA LEU A 137 16.12 5.34 -4.46
C LEU A 137 16.92 4.73 -5.62
N THR A 138 16.69 5.13 -6.87
CA THR A 138 17.47 4.62 -8.02
C THR A 138 18.95 5.04 -7.99
N ARG A 139 19.29 6.07 -7.20
CA ARG A 139 20.64 6.61 -7.09
C ARG A 139 21.46 6.00 -5.96
N THR A 140 20.91 5.01 -5.25
CA THR A 140 21.56 4.35 -4.12
C THR A 140 21.22 2.85 -4.11
N ASP A 141 22.04 2.06 -3.42
CA ASP A 141 21.73 0.65 -3.17
C ASP A 141 20.96 0.48 -1.84
N LYS A 142 20.40 -0.72 -1.66
CA LYS A 142 19.61 -1.07 -0.47
C LYS A 142 20.39 -0.89 0.83
N ALA A 143 21.66 -1.30 0.89
CA ALA A 143 22.46 -1.25 2.10
C ALA A 143 22.77 0.21 2.47
N SER A 144 23.24 1.00 1.50
CA SER A 144 23.53 2.42 1.64
C SER A 144 22.28 3.22 2.07
N TYR A 145 21.11 2.93 1.50
CA TYR A 145 19.85 3.54 1.92
C TYR A 145 19.52 3.19 3.38
N SER A 146 19.49 1.91 3.74
CA SER A 146 19.13 1.48 5.10
C SER A 146 20.09 2.02 6.17
N GLU A 147 21.38 2.15 5.83
CA GLU A 147 22.37 2.77 6.70
C GLU A 147 22.11 4.26 6.89
N SER A 148 21.76 4.99 5.81
CA SER A 148 21.42 6.42 5.92
C SER A 148 20.25 6.69 6.87
N VAL A 149 19.24 5.80 6.87
CA VAL A 149 18.10 5.85 7.79
C VAL A 149 18.53 5.66 9.24
N VAL A 150 19.38 4.66 9.49
CA VAL A 150 19.89 4.38 10.84
C VAL A 150 20.73 5.54 11.35
N LEU A 151 21.61 6.10 10.52
CA LEU A 151 22.44 7.25 10.89
C LEU A 151 21.60 8.49 11.20
N ASP A 152 20.56 8.78 10.40
CA ASP A 152 19.65 9.89 10.68
C ASP A 152 18.87 9.69 11.99
N TRP A 153 18.38 8.47 12.25
CA TRP A 153 17.74 8.13 13.52
C TRP A 153 18.68 8.35 14.72
N MET A 154 19.93 7.86 14.63
CA MET A 154 20.94 8.07 15.67
C MET A 154 21.23 9.55 15.89
N SER A 155 21.36 10.34 14.82
CA SER A 155 21.59 11.79 14.90
C SER A 155 20.41 12.54 15.53
N ARG A 156 19.17 12.19 15.18
CA ARG A 156 17.97 12.78 15.82
C ARG A 156 17.91 12.46 17.31
N ARG A 157 18.25 11.23 17.68
CA ARG A 157 18.30 10.78 19.08
C ARG A 157 19.35 11.56 19.89
N GLU A 158 20.56 11.68 19.37
CA GLU A 158 21.64 12.45 20.00
C GLU A 158 21.25 13.94 20.17
N ARG A 159 20.61 14.55 19.16
CA ARG A 159 20.10 15.94 19.26
C ARG A 159 19.05 16.15 20.35
N LEU A 160 18.31 15.11 20.71
CA LEU A 160 17.36 15.13 21.82
C LEU A 160 18.04 14.94 23.20
N GLY A 161 19.35 14.74 23.24
CA GLY A 161 20.11 14.47 24.46
C GLY A 161 19.92 13.04 24.99
N GLU A 162 19.39 12.14 24.16
CA GLU A 162 19.16 10.74 24.52
C GLU A 162 20.45 9.93 24.47
N THR A 163 20.55 8.89 25.31
CA THR A 163 21.73 8.03 25.35
C THR A 163 21.87 7.19 24.08
N MET A 164 23.12 7.02 23.62
CA MET A 164 23.52 6.12 22.53
C MET A 164 24.13 4.82 23.05
N GLU A 165 24.28 4.68 24.37
CA GLU A 165 24.91 3.51 24.99
C GLU A 165 23.90 2.38 25.17
N PRO A 166 24.05 1.22 24.49
CA PRO A 166 23.13 0.09 24.64
C PRO A 166 23.10 -0.47 26.07
N SER A 167 24.16 -0.23 26.85
CA SER A 167 24.22 -0.57 28.27
C SER A 167 23.28 0.28 29.14
N GLN A 168 22.93 1.49 28.68
CA GLN A 168 22.05 2.42 29.37
C GLN A 168 20.61 2.36 28.84
N ASP A 169 20.42 2.03 27.55
CA ASP A 169 19.12 1.70 26.98
C ASP A 169 19.17 0.41 26.14
N PRO A 170 18.65 -0.71 26.67
CA PRO A 170 18.66 -1.99 25.96
C PRO A 170 17.77 -2.00 24.70
N ARG A 171 16.92 -0.99 24.49
CA ARG A 171 16.07 -0.89 23.29
C ARG A 171 16.78 -0.32 22.07
N ILE A 172 17.99 0.24 22.21
CA ILE A 172 18.74 0.85 21.10
C ILE A 172 18.95 -0.17 19.97
N LEU A 173 19.52 -1.34 20.27
CA LEU A 173 19.83 -2.33 19.25
C LEU A 173 18.58 -2.91 18.58
N PRO A 174 17.52 -3.32 19.31
CA PRO A 174 16.26 -3.74 18.68
C PRO A 174 15.60 -2.65 17.83
N THR A 175 15.68 -1.39 18.25
CA THR A 175 15.08 -0.27 17.51
C THR A 175 15.86 0.02 16.22
N MET A 176 17.19 0.01 16.30
CA MET A 176 18.07 0.12 15.15
C MET A 176 17.79 -0.97 14.12
N GLU A 177 17.68 -2.23 14.57
CA GLU A 177 17.37 -3.37 13.70
C GLU A 177 15.98 -3.25 13.07
N SER A 178 15.00 -2.72 13.82
CA SER A 178 13.66 -2.43 13.28
C SER A 178 13.70 -1.38 12.16
N HIS A 179 14.46 -0.28 12.34
CA HIS A 179 14.63 0.73 11.30
C HIS A 179 15.34 0.17 10.07
N ARG A 180 16.37 -0.65 10.27
CA ARG A 180 17.07 -1.33 9.18
C ARG A 180 16.14 -2.25 8.40
N THR A 181 15.45 -3.18 9.07
CA THR A 181 14.56 -4.15 8.41
C THR A 181 13.41 -3.46 7.66
N LEU A 182 12.79 -2.44 8.25
CA LEU A 182 11.69 -1.71 7.60
C LEU A 182 12.15 -0.88 6.39
N SER A 183 13.30 -0.22 6.48
CA SER A 183 13.86 0.52 5.33
C SER A 183 14.30 -0.44 4.22
N GLU A 184 15.00 -1.54 4.55
CA GLU A 184 15.37 -2.54 3.54
C GLU A 184 14.15 -3.14 2.82
N SER A 185 13.07 -3.43 3.54
CA SER A 185 11.83 -3.93 2.92
C SER A 185 11.11 -2.86 2.09
N LEU A 186 11.11 -1.58 2.52
CA LEU A 186 10.55 -0.47 1.74
C LEU A 186 11.30 -0.28 0.41
N TYR A 187 12.63 -0.36 0.43
CA TYR A 187 13.46 -0.32 -0.78
C TYR A 187 13.02 -1.41 -1.78
N VAL A 188 12.88 -2.65 -1.29
CA VAL A 188 12.49 -3.80 -2.10
C VAL A 188 11.06 -3.66 -2.65
N LEU A 189 10.12 -3.11 -1.87
CA LEU A 189 8.76 -2.87 -2.33
C LEU A 189 8.73 -1.86 -3.47
N LEU A 190 9.40 -0.71 -3.30
CA LEU A 190 9.44 0.36 -4.29
C LEU A 190 10.26 -0.01 -5.52
N GLU A 191 11.25 -0.89 -5.38
CA GLU A 191 11.92 -1.50 -6.53
C GLU A 191 10.96 -2.33 -7.38
N GLN A 192 10.08 -3.10 -6.74
CA GLN A 192 9.08 -3.88 -7.44
C GLN A 192 7.97 -3.03 -8.05
N SER A 193 7.59 -1.91 -7.41
CA SER A 193 6.58 -0.99 -7.95
C SER A 193 7.00 -0.30 -9.24
N ARG A 194 8.28 -0.32 -9.60
CA ARG A 194 8.78 0.18 -10.89
C ARG A 194 8.66 -0.82 -12.03
N ARG A 195 8.31 -2.09 -11.76
CA ARG A 195 8.13 -3.11 -12.79
C ARG A 195 6.84 -2.84 -13.57
N GLU A 196 6.85 -3.16 -14.87
CA GLU A 196 5.65 -3.07 -15.69
C GLU A 196 4.52 -3.92 -15.11
N GLY A 197 3.30 -3.37 -15.12
CA GLY A 197 2.11 -4.05 -14.62
C GLY A 197 1.88 -3.97 -13.11
N ALA A 198 2.69 -3.20 -12.37
CA ALA A 198 2.45 -2.95 -10.95
C ALA A 198 2.01 -1.51 -10.69
N LEU A 199 1.04 -1.33 -9.78
CA LEU A 199 0.58 -0.03 -9.30
C LEU A 199 0.73 0.05 -7.79
N LEU A 200 1.21 1.19 -7.29
CA LEU A 200 1.29 1.46 -5.86
C LEU A 200 -0.07 1.96 -5.37
N LEU A 201 -0.71 1.23 -4.46
CA LEU A 201 -1.86 1.70 -3.71
C LEU A 201 -1.37 2.32 -2.41
N VAL A 202 -1.71 3.58 -2.17
CA VAL A 202 -1.28 4.37 -1.02
C VAL A 202 -2.48 4.76 -0.18
N GLY A 203 -2.40 4.53 1.12
CA GLY A 203 -3.39 5.00 2.09
C GLY A 203 -2.88 4.95 3.51
N ARG A 204 -3.80 5.06 4.46
CA ARG A 204 -3.53 5.06 5.90
C ARG A 204 -4.62 4.31 6.65
N GLU A 205 -4.30 3.77 7.81
CA GLU A 205 -5.26 3.17 8.71
C GLU A 205 -6.38 4.17 9.04
N HIS A 206 -7.64 3.71 8.92
CA HIS A 206 -8.86 4.52 9.05
C HIS A 206 -9.01 5.68 8.05
N LEU A 207 -8.27 5.65 6.94
CA LEU A 207 -8.49 6.57 5.83
C LEU A 207 -9.76 6.19 5.07
N GLU A 208 -10.63 7.17 4.83
CA GLU A 208 -11.82 7.00 4.02
C GLU A 208 -11.47 6.48 2.61
N PRO A 209 -12.26 5.54 2.04
CA PRO A 209 -11.94 4.87 0.78
C PRO A 209 -11.63 5.83 -0.38
N GLU A 210 -12.37 6.93 -0.47
CA GLU A 210 -12.24 7.95 -1.50
C GLU A 210 -10.88 8.65 -1.50
N ALA A 211 -10.18 8.64 -0.36
CA ALA A 211 -8.87 9.28 -0.20
C ALA A 211 -7.69 8.34 -0.50
N TRP A 212 -7.95 7.06 -0.78
CA TRP A 212 -6.92 6.12 -1.25
C TRP A 212 -6.55 6.42 -2.70
N HIS A 213 -5.25 6.32 -2.99
CA HIS A 213 -4.72 6.53 -4.33
C HIS A 213 -4.14 5.23 -4.89
N LEU A 214 -4.56 4.85 -6.10
CA LEU A 214 -3.96 3.77 -6.88
C LEU A 214 -3.18 4.38 -8.05
N GLY A 215 -1.84 4.30 -7.97
CA GLY A 215 -0.97 5.05 -8.86
C GLY A 215 -1.20 6.56 -8.71
N ALA A 216 -1.38 7.26 -9.82
CA ALA A 216 -1.57 8.71 -9.83
C ALA A 216 -3.02 9.17 -9.59
N THR A 217 -3.97 8.23 -9.51
CA THR A 217 -5.40 8.53 -9.43
C THR A 217 -5.99 8.05 -8.11
N THR A 218 -7.11 8.65 -7.70
CA THR A 218 -7.92 8.12 -6.59
C THR A 218 -8.50 6.76 -6.94
N ILE A 219 -8.92 5.97 -5.94
CA ILE A 219 -9.56 4.68 -6.20
C ILE A 219 -10.86 4.84 -7.01
N ALA A 220 -11.61 5.92 -6.74
CA ALA A 220 -12.82 6.29 -7.46
C ALA A 220 -12.56 6.44 -8.97
N GLU A 221 -11.51 7.19 -9.33
CA GLU A 221 -11.10 7.39 -10.73
C GLU A 221 -10.58 6.09 -11.36
N ALA A 222 -9.79 5.31 -10.62
CA ALA A 222 -9.22 4.06 -11.10
C ALA A 222 -10.29 3.02 -11.48
N MET A 223 -11.40 2.97 -10.73
CA MET A 223 -12.54 2.12 -11.07
C MET A 223 -13.19 2.51 -12.40
N GLY A 224 -13.36 3.81 -12.65
CA GLY A 224 -14.00 4.33 -13.87
C GLY A 224 -13.09 4.37 -15.10
N ALA A 225 -11.78 4.19 -14.94
CA ALA A 225 -10.79 4.26 -16.00
C ALA A 225 -10.47 2.89 -16.64
N ALA A 226 -10.99 1.79 -16.09
CA ALA A 226 -10.82 0.46 -16.69
C ALA A 226 -11.63 0.36 -18.01
N PRO A 227 -10.99 -0.05 -19.12
CA PRO A 227 -11.61 -0.09 -20.45
C PRO A 227 -12.77 -1.09 -20.58
#